data_AF-Q8YQH3-F1
#
_entry.id   AF-Q8YQH3-F1
#
_cell.length_a   1.000
_cell.length_b   1.000
_cell.length_c   1.000
_cell.angle_alpha   90.00
_cell.angle_beta   90.00
_cell.angle_gamma   90.00
#
_symmetry.space_group_name_H-M   'P 1'
#
loop_
_entity.id
_entity.type
_entity.pdbx_description
1 polymer ?
#
loop_
_entity_poly.entity_id
_entity_poly.type
_entity_poly.pdbx_seq_one_letter_code
_entity_poly.pdbx_strand_id
1 'polypeptide(L)'
;MNFSPNGEILAAANWDSTVKLWSREGKLIKTLNGHEAPVLSVSFSPDGQTLASASDDNTIILWNLHLDDLLNRGCGWVNNYRKRNNNCR
;
A
#
# COMPACT_ATOMS: atom_id res chain seq x y z
N MET A 1 -3.82 1.81 13.64
CA MET A 1 -4.64 2.04 12.43
C MET A 1 -4.50 3.50 12.05
N ASN A 2 -4.45 3.83 10.75
CA ASN A 2 -4.24 5.20 10.28
C ASN A 2 -4.93 5.43 8.93
N PHE A 3 -5.52 6.61 8.73
CA PHE A 3 -6.08 6.98 7.43
C PHE A 3 -5.00 7.60 6.54
N SER A 4 -5.08 7.31 5.26
CA SER A 4 -4.35 8.07 4.24
C SER A 4 -4.74 9.56 4.32
N PRO A 5 -3.88 10.50 3.89
CA PRO A 5 -4.17 11.94 3.98
C PRO A 5 -5.42 12.36 3.18
N ASN A 6 -5.64 11.75 2.02
CA ASN A 6 -6.88 11.96 1.26
C ASN A 6 -8.07 11.25 1.91
N GLY A 7 -7.81 10.23 2.75
CA GLY A 7 -8.73 9.41 3.52
C GLY A 7 -9.32 8.20 2.77
N GLU A 8 -8.95 7.99 1.50
CA GLU A 8 -9.54 6.94 0.65
C GLU A 8 -9.16 5.53 1.08
N ILE A 9 -7.99 5.43 1.70
CA ILE A 9 -7.40 4.20 2.19
C ILE A 9 -7.26 4.26 3.71
N LEU A 10 -7.64 3.18 4.38
CA LEU A 10 -7.36 2.91 5.79
C LEU A 10 -6.26 1.84 5.89
N ALA A 11 -5.19 2.12 6.62
CA ALA A 11 -4.15 1.15 6.96
C ALA A 11 -4.38 0.58 8.37
N ALA A 12 -4.36 -0.74 8.47
CA ALA A 12 -4.48 -1.48 9.72
C ALA A 12 -3.23 -2.34 9.96
N ALA A 13 -2.59 -2.12 11.10
CA ALA A 13 -1.57 -2.99 11.66
C ALA A 13 -2.25 -4.17 12.35
N ASN A 14 -1.76 -5.39 12.15
CA ASN A 14 -2.37 -6.61 12.68
C ASN A 14 -1.38 -7.46 13.48
N TRP A 15 -1.94 -8.30 14.35
CA TRP A 15 -1.18 -9.28 15.13
C TRP A 15 -0.73 -10.49 14.30
N ASP A 16 -1.27 -10.66 13.09
CA ASP A 16 -0.87 -11.71 12.13
C ASP A 16 0.40 -11.34 11.34
N SER A 17 1.18 -10.37 11.82
CA SER A 17 2.39 -9.81 11.19
C SER A 17 2.14 -9.10 9.85
N THR A 18 0.89 -8.79 9.49
CA THR A 18 0.56 -8.10 8.24
C THR A 18 0.08 -6.67 8.43
N VAL A 19 0.24 -5.87 7.39
CA VAL A 19 -0.47 -4.59 7.25
C VAL A 19 -1.55 -4.75 6.18
N LYS A 20 -2.79 -4.41 6.52
CA LYS A 20 -3.94 -4.49 5.59
C LYS A 20 -4.40 -3.09 5.20
N LEU A 21 -4.59 -2.90 3.89
CA LEU A 21 -5.13 -1.67 3.31
C LEU A 21 -6.59 -1.90 2.94
N TRP A 22 -7.47 -1.02 3.38
CA TRP A 22 -8.91 -1.09 3.17
C TRP A 22 -9.41 0.16 2.47
N SER A 23 -10.43 0.02 1.62
CA SER A 23 -11.18 1.15 1.08
C SER A 23 -12.11 1.72 2.13
N ARG A 24 -12.58 2.97 1.96
CA ARG A 24 -13.58 3.56 2.86
C ARG A 24 -14.88 2.78 2.92
N GLU A 25 -15.21 2.03 1.87
CA GLU A 25 -16.39 1.16 1.79
C GLU A 25 -16.18 -0.18 2.52
N GLY A 26 -15.04 -0.37 3.20
CA GLY A 26 -14.72 -1.58 3.97
C GLY A 26 -14.25 -2.74 3.10
N LYS A 27 -13.81 -2.51 1.87
CA LYS A 27 -13.25 -3.56 1.01
C LYS A 27 -11.74 -3.69 1.23
N LEU A 28 -11.25 -4.92 1.38
CA LEU A 28 -9.81 -5.18 1.45
C LEU A 28 -9.19 -4.89 0.08
N ILE A 29 -8.25 -3.95 0.03
CA ILE A 29 -7.51 -3.57 -1.18
C ILE A 29 -6.26 -4.44 -1.33
N LYS A 30 -5.46 -4.54 -0.26
CA LYS A 30 -4.18 -5.24 -0.30
C LYS A 30 -3.74 -5.69 1.10
N THR A 31 -3.05 -6.82 1.14
CA THR A 31 -2.29 -7.28 2.31
C THR A 31 -0.80 -7.13 2.01
N LEU A 32 -0.09 -6.43 2.89
CA LEU A 32 1.35 -6.22 2.84
C LEU A 32 2.00 -7.22 3.81
N ASN A 33 2.78 -8.13 3.25
CA ASN A 33 3.51 -9.16 3.98
C ASN A 33 4.99 -8.79 3.97
N GLY A 34 5.65 -8.83 5.13
CA GLY A 34 7.07 -8.51 5.24
C GLY A 34 7.60 -8.50 6.67
N HIS A 35 6.75 -8.19 7.64
CA HIS A 35 7.11 -8.34 9.05
C HIS A 35 7.05 -9.81 9.48
N GLU A 36 7.90 -10.16 10.43
CA GLU A 36 8.00 -11.50 10.99
C GLU A 36 7.27 -11.62 12.34
N ALA A 37 6.88 -10.49 12.93
CA ALA A 37 6.16 -10.40 14.19
C ALA A 37 4.98 -9.40 14.10
N PRO A 38 4.13 -9.30 15.15
CA PRO A 38 2.99 -8.40 15.17
C PRO A 38 3.36 -6.95 14.81
N VAL A 39 2.57 -6.36 13.92
CA VAL A 39 2.73 -4.95 13.57
C VAL A 39 2.03 -4.12 14.64
N LEU A 40 2.79 -3.23 15.28
CA LEU A 40 2.33 -2.44 16.41
C LEU A 40 1.79 -1.07 15.96
N SER A 41 2.36 -0.50 14.90
CA SER A 41 1.96 0.83 14.42
C SER A 41 2.12 0.99 12.92
N VAL A 42 1.30 1.87 12.36
CA VAL A 42 1.34 2.29 10.96
C VAL A 42 1.11 3.79 10.85
N SER A 43 1.84 4.45 9.95
CA SER A 43 1.66 5.87 9.65
C SER A 43 1.85 6.18 8.18
N PHE A 44 0.90 6.92 7.61
CA PHE A 44 1.08 7.48 6.29
C PHE A 44 2.03 8.68 6.34
N SER A 45 2.80 8.84 5.28
CA SER A 45 3.42 10.11 4.92
C SER A 45 2.35 11.16 4.57
N PRO A 46 2.63 12.46 4.74
CA PRO A 46 1.68 13.53 4.44
C PRO A 46 1.22 13.58 2.98
N ASP A 47 2.04 13.09 2.06
CA ASP A 47 1.70 12.99 0.63
C ASP A 47 0.90 11.72 0.28
N GLY A 48 0.74 10.80 1.24
CA GLY A 48 0.03 9.53 1.07
C GLY A 48 0.76 8.49 0.21
N GLN A 49 1.97 8.78 -0.25
CA GLN A 49 2.71 7.92 -1.18
C GLN A 49 3.51 6.83 -0.47
N THR A 50 3.90 7.09 0.77
CA THR A 50 4.64 6.13 1.60
C THR A 50 3.87 5.79 2.86
N LEU A 51 3.86 4.52 3.24
CA LEU A 51 3.38 4.05 4.53
C LEU A 51 4.54 3.46 5.32
N ALA A 52 4.73 3.89 6.55
CA ALA A 52 5.67 3.28 7.49
C ALA A 52 4.92 2.30 8.39
N SER A 53 5.49 1.11 8.62
CA SER A 53 5.03 0.16 9.63
C SER A 53 6.16 -0.21 10.58
N ALA A 54 5.84 -0.31 11.86
CA ALA A 54 6.76 -0.73 12.92
C ALA A 54 6.20 -1.98 13.61
N SER A 55 7.09 -2.93 13.86
CA SER A 55 6.75 -4.28 14.33
C SER A 55 7.59 -4.67 15.54
N ASP A 56 7.10 -5.66 16.27
CA ASP A 56 7.79 -6.29 17.40
C ASP A 56 9.04 -7.09 16.96
N ASP A 57 9.25 -7.28 15.66
CA ASP A 57 10.45 -7.88 15.07
C ASP A 57 11.68 -6.95 15.09
N ASN A 58 11.56 -5.78 15.73
CA ASN A 58 12.57 -4.72 15.78
C ASN A 58 12.88 -4.06 14.42
N THR A 59 11.98 -4.20 13.44
CA THR A 59 12.14 -3.59 12.12
C THR A 59 11.09 -2.51 11.83
N ILE A 60 11.46 -1.61 10.91
CA ILE A 60 10.55 -0.66 10.28
C ILE A 60 10.56 -0.95 8.78
N ILE A 61 9.39 -1.09 8.17
CA ILE A 61 9.25 -1.24 6.73
C ILE A 61 8.58 0.00 6.15
N LEU A 62 9.18 0.54 5.08
CA LEU A 62 8.59 1.61 4.27
C LEU A 62 7.97 1.00 3.01
N TRP A 63 6.65 1.14 2.89
CA TRP A 63 5.87 0.69 1.75
C TRP A 63 5.65 1.86 0.81
N ASN A 64 6.16 1.74 -0.42
CA ASN A 64 5.80 2.67 -1.49
C ASN A 64 4.42 2.27 -2.04
N LEU A 65 3.44 3.14 -1.83
CA LEU A 65 2.04 2.97 -2.23
C LEU A 65 1.71 3.72 -3.52
N HIS A 66 2.69 4.36 -4.16
CA HIS A 66 2.48 5.05 -5.42
C HIS A 66 1.85 4.09 -6.42
N LEU A 67 0.63 4.41 -6.85
CA LEU A 67 -0.22 3.58 -7.73
C LEU A 67 0.51 3.26 -9.05
N ASP A 68 1.48 4.09 -9.43
CA ASP A 68 2.30 3.91 -10.61
C ASP A 68 3.26 2.71 -10.49
N ASP A 69 3.66 2.24 -9.29
CA ASP A 69 4.47 1.01 -9.17
C ASP A 69 3.63 -0.25 -9.48
N LEU A 70 2.32 -0.20 -9.22
CA LEU A 70 1.36 -1.24 -9.63
C LEU A 70 1.02 -1.16 -11.11
N LEU A 71 0.90 0.06 -11.68
CA LEU A 71 0.72 0.25 -13.11
C LEU A 71 1.97 -0.13 -13.91
N ASN A 72 3.19 0.13 -13.42
CA ASN A 72 4.43 -0.27 -14.10
C ASN A 72 4.60 -1.79 -14.16
N ARG A 73 4.28 -2.51 -13.08
CA ARG A 73 4.30 -3.98 -13.07
C ARG A 73 3.22 -4.59 -14.00
N GLY A 74 2.12 -3.86 -14.24
CA GLY A 74 1.07 -4.23 -15.21
C GLY A 74 1.34 -3.79 -16.66
N CYS A 75 2.06 -2.69 -16.88
CA CYS A 75 2.40 -2.12 -18.20
C CYS A 75 3.34 -3.06 -19.00
N GLY A 76 3.89 -4.13 -18.40
CA GLY A 76 4.63 -5.18 -19.11
C GLY A 76 3.79 -6.15 -19.96
N TRP A 77 2.45 -6.18 -19.79
CA TRP A 77 1.58 -7.15 -20.48
C TRP A 77 0.60 -6.54 -21.49
N VAL A 78 0.41 -5.21 -21.50
CA VAL A 78 -0.51 -4.56 -22.47
C VAL A 78 0.28 -3.89 -23.59
N ASN A 79 0.90 -4.71 -24.43
CA ASN A 79 1.50 -4.23 -25.68
C ASN A 79 0.60 -4.41 -26.92
N ASN A 80 -0.68 -4.78 -26.77
CA ASN A 80 -1.51 -5.09 -27.96
C ASN A 80 -2.97 -4.60 -27.97
N TYR A 81 -3.44 -3.76 -27.04
CA TYR A 81 -4.84 -3.31 -27.07
C TYR A 81 -5.03 -1.79 -26.98
N ARG A 82 -4.55 -1.11 -28.04
CA ARG A 82 -5.07 0.18 -28.58
C ARG A 82 -4.25 1.42 -28.20
N LYS A 83 -3.65 2.01 -29.24
CA LYS A 83 -3.13 3.39 -29.26
C LYS A 83 -4.16 4.35 -28.63
N ARG A 84 -3.68 5.25 -27.75
CA ARG A 84 -4.38 6.27 -26.94
C ARG A 84 -4.74 5.84 -25.52
N ASN A 85 -3.74 5.79 -24.65
CA ASN A 85 -3.87 6.44 -23.35
C ASN A 85 -2.48 6.77 -22.81
N ASN A 86 -2.11 8.05 -22.81
CA ASN A 86 -0.80 8.55 -22.35
C ASN A 86 -0.74 8.60 -20.81
N ASN A 87 -1.03 7.47 -20.16
CA ASN A 87 -1.09 7.38 -18.69
C ASN A 87 -0.02 6.47 -18.07
N CYS A 88 0.87 5.87 -18.87
CA CYS A 88 2.20 5.46 -18.38
C CYS A 88 3.12 6.64 -18.79
N ARG A 89 3.39 7.56 -17.85
CA ARG A 89 4.33 8.68 -18.02
C ARG A 89 5.66 8.32 -17.40
#